data_AF-A0A370XAV5-F1
#
_entry.id   AF-A0A370XAV5-F1
#
_cell.length_a   1.000
_cell.length_b   1.000
_cell.length_c   1.000
_cell.angle_alpha   90.00
_cell.angle_beta   90.00
_cell.angle_gamma   90.00
#
_symmetry.space_group_name_H-M   'P 1'
#
loop_
_entity.id
_entity.type
_entity.pdbx_description
1 polymer ?
#
loop_
_entity_poly.entity_id
_entity_poly.type
_entity_poly.pdbx_seq_one_letter_code
_entity_poly.pdbx_strand_id
1 'polypeptide(L)'
;MKQHSLLLVLLLLPAMAMALPSGPPQVTVHGTVTTSTGEHPAWFTLICTQGNGAALSLQLMLSVDSAPDFPFDAFEGPRAPASYQPSAQLQAGDRRFAPAAVAGWRSGDVDGAFVFGITSAPGNATTATQVAAALGKPGVKLTWIQLSDNIQTPPLSATFAPDDAQSKALKQIAAPCLSSHPGR
;
A
#
# COMPACT_ATOMS: atom_id res chain seq x y z
N MET A 1 -38.29 -17.58 -65.03
CA MET A 1 -37.38 -16.58 -64.43
C MET A 1 -37.97 -16.10 -63.11
N LYS A 2 -37.44 -16.52 -61.95
CA LYS A 2 -37.73 -15.92 -60.63
C LYS A 2 -36.49 -16.07 -59.73
N GLN A 3 -35.70 -15.00 -59.64
CA GLN A 3 -34.55 -14.86 -58.75
C GLN A 3 -35.04 -14.39 -57.39
N HIS A 4 -34.73 -15.14 -56.32
CA HIS A 4 -34.94 -14.69 -54.94
C HIS A 4 -33.56 -14.43 -54.34
N SER A 5 -33.20 -13.14 -54.24
CA SER A 5 -32.00 -12.70 -53.53
C SER A 5 -32.25 -12.78 -52.02
N LEU A 6 -31.57 -13.72 -51.35
CA LEU A 6 -31.44 -13.72 -49.89
C LEU A 6 -30.52 -12.57 -49.47
N LEU A 7 -31.10 -11.57 -48.80
CA LEU A 7 -30.38 -10.49 -48.15
C LEU A 7 -30.04 -10.95 -46.72
N LEU A 8 -28.79 -11.35 -46.48
CA LEU A 8 -28.28 -11.67 -45.15
C LEU A 8 -27.79 -10.37 -44.50
N VAL A 9 -28.65 -9.74 -43.67
CA VAL A 9 -28.28 -8.56 -42.88
C VAL A 9 -27.54 -9.05 -41.63
N LEU A 10 -26.20 -8.97 -41.66
CA LEU A 10 -25.35 -9.16 -40.48
C LEU A 10 -25.49 -7.92 -39.57
N LEU A 11 -26.21 -8.08 -38.47
CA LEU A 11 -26.27 -7.11 -37.37
C LEU A 11 -24.93 -7.11 -36.61
N LEU A 12 -24.10 -6.09 -36.88
CA LEU A 12 -22.92 -5.74 -36.07
C LEU A 12 -23.39 -5.00 -34.81
N LEU A 13 -23.53 -5.73 -33.69
CA LEU A 13 -23.67 -5.14 -32.36
C LEU A 13 -22.29 -4.70 -31.86
N PRO A 14 -22.08 -3.40 -31.54
CA PRO A 14 -20.84 -2.97 -30.89
C PRO A 14 -20.86 -3.43 -29.43
N ALA A 15 -19.96 -4.33 -29.08
CA ALA A 15 -19.66 -4.68 -27.69
C ALA A 15 -19.00 -3.47 -27.02
N MET A 16 -19.79 -2.63 -26.35
CA MET A 16 -19.27 -1.64 -25.41
C MET A 16 -18.76 -2.39 -24.17
N ALA A 17 -17.47 -2.71 -24.16
CA ALA A 17 -16.77 -3.12 -22.96
C ALA A 17 -16.79 -1.94 -21.97
N MET A 18 -17.66 -2.01 -20.97
CA MET A 18 -17.58 -1.12 -19.82
C MET A 18 -16.31 -1.48 -19.05
N ALA A 19 -15.23 -0.74 -19.30
CA ALA A 19 -14.05 -0.77 -18.44
C ALA A 19 -14.48 -0.27 -17.06
N LEU A 20 -14.42 -1.15 -16.06
CA LEU A 20 -14.52 -0.75 -14.66
C LEU A 20 -13.48 0.36 -14.41
N PRO A 21 -13.82 1.40 -13.64
CA PRO A 21 -12.85 2.43 -13.30
C PRO A 21 -11.64 1.77 -12.66
N SER A 22 -10.48 1.93 -13.29
CA SER A 22 -9.22 1.44 -12.74
C SER A 22 -9.00 2.13 -11.40
N GLY A 23 -8.82 1.35 -10.33
CA GLY A 23 -8.41 1.87 -9.03
C GLY A 23 -7.13 2.71 -9.11
N PRO A 24 -6.77 3.44 -8.05
CA PRO A 24 -5.54 4.23 -8.05
C PRO A 24 -4.33 3.34 -8.36
N PRO A 25 -3.29 3.86 -9.05
CA PRO A 25 -2.09 3.09 -9.32
C PRO A 25 -1.44 2.65 -8.01
N GLN A 26 -1.17 1.35 -7.90
CA GLN A 26 -0.56 0.74 -6.73
C GLN A 26 0.50 -0.28 -7.13
N VAL A 27 1.46 -0.50 -6.24
CA VAL A 27 2.44 -1.59 -6.34
C VAL A 27 2.49 -2.30 -5.00
N THR A 28 2.42 -3.63 -5.07
CA THR A 28 2.51 -4.51 -3.90
C THR A 28 3.81 -5.30 -3.98
N VAL A 29 4.55 -5.30 -2.87
CA VAL A 29 5.77 -6.06 -2.67
C VAL A 29 5.48 -7.09 -1.58
N HIS A 30 5.74 -8.36 -1.89
CA HIS A 30 5.61 -9.44 -0.92
C HIS A 30 6.85 -9.49 -0.03
N GLY A 31 6.66 -9.85 1.22
CA GLY A 31 7.73 -9.95 2.20
C GLY A 31 7.36 -10.87 3.34
N THR A 32 8.11 -10.77 4.42
CA THR A 32 7.87 -11.53 5.64
C THR A 32 7.71 -10.59 6.83
N VAL A 33 6.92 -11.01 7.81
CA VAL A 33 6.82 -10.39 9.12
C VAL A 33 7.22 -11.38 10.18
N THR A 34 8.12 -10.97 11.07
CA THR A 34 8.48 -11.71 12.28
C THR A 34 7.57 -11.28 13.42
N THR A 35 6.96 -12.27 14.08
CA THR A 35 6.01 -12.11 15.18
C THR A 35 6.43 -12.98 16.38
N SER A 36 5.63 -13.02 17.45
CA SER A 36 5.86 -13.93 18.59
C SER A 36 5.80 -15.41 18.20
N THR A 37 5.10 -15.74 17.10
CA THR A 37 4.85 -17.12 16.67
C THR A 37 5.75 -17.58 15.52
N GLY A 38 6.57 -16.69 14.95
CA GLY A 38 7.53 -17.02 13.89
C GLY A 38 7.55 -16.02 12.73
N GLU A 39 8.01 -16.49 11.57
CA GLU A 39 7.96 -15.72 10.32
C GLU A 39 6.70 -16.05 9.52
N HIS A 40 6.04 -15.03 9.01
CA HIS A 40 4.78 -15.15 8.27
C HIS A 40 4.78 -14.27 7.02
N PRO A 41 3.95 -14.56 6.01
CA PRO A 41 3.77 -13.68 4.86
C PRO A 41 3.25 -12.30 5.27
N ALA A 42 3.79 -11.27 4.62
CA ALA A 42 3.30 -9.90 4.71
C ALA A 42 3.32 -9.22 3.34
N TRP A 43 2.55 -8.15 3.20
CA TRP A 43 2.47 -7.37 1.97
C TRP A 43 2.71 -5.91 2.28
N PHE A 44 3.59 -5.29 1.50
CA PHE A 44 3.77 -3.86 1.48
C PHE A 44 3.11 -3.30 0.23
N THR A 45 2.19 -2.37 0.37
CA THR A 45 1.56 -1.71 -0.77
C THR A 45 1.84 -0.21 -0.72
N LEU A 46 2.29 0.33 -1.85
CA LEU A 46 2.38 1.77 -2.07
C LEU A 46 1.27 2.18 -3.04
N ILE A 47 0.50 3.20 -2.64
CA ILE A 47 -0.59 3.78 -3.44
C ILE A 47 -0.34 5.27 -3.57
N CYS A 48 -0.45 5.79 -4.79
CA CYS A 48 -0.50 7.23 -5.04
C CYS A 48 -1.84 7.56 -5.70
N THR A 49 -2.72 8.26 -4.99
CA THR A 49 -3.95 8.76 -5.61
C THR A 49 -3.61 9.92 -6.54
N GLN A 50 -4.15 9.91 -7.76
CA GLN A 50 -3.95 11.01 -8.72
C GLN A 50 -5.12 12.01 -8.64
N GLY A 51 -4.86 13.30 -8.88
CA GLY A 51 -5.86 14.37 -8.88
C GLY A 51 -5.46 15.61 -8.06
N ASN A 52 -6.42 16.49 -7.79
CA ASN A 52 -6.23 17.70 -6.98
C ASN A 52 -5.94 17.32 -5.52
N GLY A 53 -4.65 17.04 -5.25
CA GLY A 53 -4.15 16.67 -3.95
C GLY A 53 -3.66 15.23 -3.89
N ALA A 54 -2.75 14.84 -4.80
CA ALA A 54 -2.15 13.50 -4.83
C ALA A 54 -1.63 13.06 -3.44
N ALA A 55 -2.23 12.02 -2.86
CA ALA A 55 -1.88 11.52 -1.54
C ALA A 55 -1.11 10.21 -1.68
N LEU A 56 -0.01 10.11 -0.96
CA LEU A 56 0.79 8.90 -0.90
C LEU A 56 0.40 8.08 0.33
N SER A 57 0.11 6.80 0.14
CA SER A 57 -0.17 5.85 1.20
C SER A 57 0.84 4.70 1.16
N LEU A 58 1.43 4.40 2.32
CA LEU A 58 2.21 3.18 2.55
C LEU A 58 1.40 2.26 3.45
N GLN A 59 1.27 1.00 3.05
CA GLN A 59 0.46 0.03 3.77
C GLN A 59 1.28 -1.22 4.07
N LEU A 60 1.22 -1.67 5.32
CA LEU A 60 1.64 -2.99 5.76
C LEU A 60 0.40 -3.83 5.99
N MET A 61 0.26 -4.94 5.28
CA MET A 61 -0.80 -5.92 5.49
C MET A 61 -0.22 -7.27 5.95
N LEU A 62 -0.91 -7.94 6.85
CA LEU A 62 -0.61 -9.28 7.34
C LEU A 62 -1.89 -9.95 7.88
N SER A 63 -1.88 -11.28 8.00
CA SER A 63 -2.97 -12.00 8.67
C SER A 63 -2.94 -11.75 10.18
N VAL A 64 -4.10 -11.55 10.82
CA VAL A 64 -4.17 -11.39 12.29
C VAL A 64 -3.74 -12.65 13.03
N ASP A 65 -3.95 -13.82 12.42
CA ASP A 65 -3.58 -15.12 13.00
C ASP A 65 -2.05 -15.31 13.07
N SER A 66 -1.28 -14.51 12.32
CA SER A 66 0.18 -14.51 12.38
C SER A 66 0.73 -13.89 13.67
N ALA A 67 -0.06 -13.09 14.38
CA ALA A 67 0.35 -12.43 15.63
C ALA A 67 -0.83 -12.34 16.62
N PRO A 68 -1.30 -13.47 17.17
CA PRO A 68 -2.50 -13.50 18.03
C PRO A 68 -2.36 -12.64 19.30
N ASP A 69 -1.13 -12.37 19.74
CA ASP A 69 -0.85 -11.56 20.92
C ASP A 69 -0.75 -10.05 20.63
N PHE A 70 -0.82 -9.65 19.35
CA PHE A 70 -0.71 -8.25 18.95
C PHE A 70 -2.09 -7.57 18.99
N PRO A 71 -2.23 -6.38 19.63
CA PRO A 71 -3.53 -5.74 19.83
C PRO A 71 -3.99 -4.98 18.58
N PHE A 72 -4.33 -5.68 17.50
CA PHE A 72 -4.78 -5.06 16.24
C PHE A 72 -5.95 -4.08 16.43
N ASP A 73 -6.91 -4.43 17.30
CA ASP A 73 -8.09 -3.61 17.57
C ASP A 73 -7.74 -2.22 18.16
N ALA A 74 -6.58 -2.07 18.81
CA ALA A 74 -6.12 -0.78 19.34
C ALA A 74 -5.80 0.24 18.23
N PHE A 75 -5.59 -0.25 17.00
CA PHE A 75 -5.31 0.55 15.81
C PHE A 75 -6.53 0.68 14.89
N GLU A 76 -7.60 -0.08 15.12
CA GLU A 76 -8.72 -0.15 14.18
C GLU A 76 -9.58 1.13 14.18
N GLY A 77 -9.65 1.78 13.02
CA GLY A 77 -10.54 2.91 12.75
C GLY A 77 -9.91 4.30 12.94
N PRO A 78 -10.64 5.36 12.54
CA PRO A 78 -10.11 6.71 12.42
C PRO A 78 -9.88 7.42 13.77
N ARG A 79 -10.34 6.83 14.88
CA ARG A 79 -10.17 7.37 16.24
C ARG A 79 -9.54 6.37 17.21
N ALA A 80 -8.89 5.34 16.69
CA ALA A 80 -8.22 4.36 17.53
C ALA A 80 -7.11 5.05 18.34
N PRO A 81 -7.02 4.82 19.66
CA PRO A 81 -6.04 5.50 20.51
C PRO A 81 -4.59 5.33 20.04
N ALA A 82 -4.22 4.13 19.58
CA ALA A 82 -2.87 3.83 19.11
C ALA A 82 -2.53 4.58 17.81
N SER A 83 -3.55 4.99 17.04
CA SER A 83 -3.37 5.69 15.77
C SER A 83 -2.90 7.15 15.91
N TYR A 84 -2.90 7.70 17.12
CA TYR A 84 -2.37 9.03 17.41
C TYR A 84 -0.90 9.02 17.85
N GLN A 85 -0.34 7.84 18.12
CA GLN A 85 1.05 7.70 18.55
C GLN A 85 1.95 7.28 17.37
N PRO A 86 3.17 7.80 17.28
CA PRO A 86 4.11 7.41 16.24
C PRO A 86 4.68 6.01 16.52
N SER A 87 3.99 5.00 16.01
CA SER A 87 4.23 3.58 16.33
C SER A 87 4.91 2.80 15.20
N ALA A 88 4.97 3.33 13.97
CA ALA A 88 5.74 2.72 12.89
C ALA A 88 7.15 3.31 12.81
N GLN A 89 8.15 2.43 12.80
CA GLN A 89 9.55 2.77 12.54
C GLN A 89 9.97 2.17 11.20
N LEU A 90 10.36 3.03 10.27
CA LEU A 90 10.72 2.63 8.91
C LEU A 90 12.20 2.79 8.65
N GLN A 91 12.77 1.85 7.91
CA GLN A 91 14.13 1.89 7.41
C GLN A 91 14.17 1.41 5.96
N ALA A 92 14.85 2.13 5.07
CA ALA A 92 15.05 1.74 3.68
C ALA A 92 16.57 1.71 3.38
N GLY A 93 17.12 0.53 3.15
CA GLY A 93 18.57 0.31 3.13
C GLY A 93 19.20 0.77 4.45
N ASP A 94 20.18 1.67 4.39
CA ASP A 94 20.86 2.20 5.58
C ASP A 94 20.16 3.44 6.18
N ARG A 95 19.09 3.93 5.56
CA ARG A 95 18.40 5.15 6.00
C ARG A 95 17.23 4.82 6.91
N ARG A 96 17.29 5.29 8.15
CA ARG A 96 16.14 5.33 9.08
C ARG A 96 15.35 6.62 8.90
N PHE A 97 14.04 6.53 9.08
CA PHE A 97 13.14 7.68 8.99
C PHE A 97 12.53 8.02 10.36
N ALA A 98 11.97 9.21 10.49
CA ALA A 98 11.25 9.59 11.69
C ALA A 98 10.05 8.65 11.92
N PRO A 99 9.79 8.22 13.18
CA PRO A 99 8.62 7.43 13.51
C PRO A 99 7.32 8.08 13.03
N ALA A 100 6.39 7.28 12.54
CA ALA A 100 5.13 7.74 11.96
C ALA A 100 3.93 7.13 12.69
N ALA A 101 2.87 7.93 12.83
CA ALA A 101 1.59 7.42 13.27
C ALA A 101 0.94 6.59 12.15
N VAL A 102 0.24 5.53 12.51
CA VAL A 102 -0.44 4.63 11.57
C VAL A 102 -1.93 4.61 11.88
N ALA A 103 -2.76 4.47 10.86
CA ALA A 103 -4.15 4.05 11.05
C ALA A 103 -4.28 2.57 10.72
N GLY A 104 -5.17 1.86 11.41
CA GLY A 104 -5.43 0.44 11.17
C GLY A 104 -6.83 0.17 10.63
N TRP A 105 -6.98 -0.86 9.80
CA TRP A 105 -8.28 -1.40 9.40
C TRP A 105 -8.18 -2.88 9.01
N ARG A 106 -9.29 -3.60 9.14
CA ARG A 106 -9.42 -4.96 8.59
C ARG A 106 -9.61 -4.89 7.08
N SER A 107 -8.91 -5.75 6.36
CA SER A 107 -9.02 -5.83 4.90
C SER A 107 -10.40 -6.34 4.49
N GLY A 108 -11.03 -5.68 3.52
CA GLY A 108 -12.27 -6.17 2.89
C GLY A 108 -12.01 -7.20 1.78
N ASP A 109 -10.78 -7.26 1.27
CA ASP A 109 -10.41 -8.09 0.11
C ASP A 109 -9.72 -9.40 0.51
N VAL A 110 -9.09 -9.43 1.69
CA VAL A 110 -8.38 -10.58 2.23
C VAL A 110 -8.93 -10.89 3.60
N ASP A 111 -9.69 -11.98 3.71
CA ASP A 111 -10.28 -12.40 4.97
C ASP A 111 -9.21 -12.63 6.05
N GLY A 112 -9.52 -12.19 7.27
CA GLY A 112 -8.59 -12.25 8.40
C GLY A 112 -7.33 -11.38 8.29
N ALA A 113 -7.19 -10.51 7.29
CA ALA A 113 -6.03 -9.61 7.20
C ALA A 113 -6.28 -8.25 7.87
N PHE A 114 -5.23 -7.71 8.48
CA PHE A 114 -5.20 -6.35 9.02
C PHE A 114 -4.19 -5.51 8.25
N VAL A 115 -4.51 -4.22 8.08
CA VAL A 115 -3.71 -3.25 7.35
C VAL A 115 -3.33 -2.09 8.27
N PHE A 116 -2.04 -1.80 8.39
CA PHE A 116 -1.52 -0.55 8.94
C PHE A 116 -1.19 0.41 7.81
N GLY A 117 -1.70 1.64 7.85
CA GLY A 117 -1.51 2.64 6.83
C GLY A 117 -0.86 3.92 7.35
N ILE A 118 0.13 4.42 6.62
CA ILE A 118 0.70 5.76 6.77
C ILE A 118 0.31 6.55 5.53
N THR A 119 -0.47 7.62 5.71
CA THR A 119 -0.90 8.49 4.61
C THR A 119 -0.21 9.84 4.72
N SER A 120 0.14 10.42 3.58
CA SER A 120 0.75 11.74 3.51
C SER A 120 -0.07 12.66 2.63
N ALA A 121 -0.28 13.86 3.17
CA ALA A 121 -0.89 14.94 2.42
C ALA A 121 0.00 15.37 1.24
N PRO A 122 -0.60 15.96 0.20
CA PRO A 122 0.08 16.26 -1.06
C PRO A 122 1.17 17.30 -0.90
N GLY A 123 2.31 17.11 -1.55
CA GLY A 123 3.40 18.10 -1.57
C GLY A 123 4.16 18.26 -0.26
N ASN A 124 3.80 17.52 0.80
CA ASN A 124 4.53 17.54 2.06
C ASN A 124 5.67 16.52 2.05
N ALA A 125 6.86 16.96 2.44
CA ALA A 125 7.98 16.07 2.73
C ALA A 125 7.71 15.35 4.06
N THR A 126 7.12 14.16 3.97
CA THR A 126 6.76 13.30 5.10
C THR A 126 7.62 12.04 5.11
N THR A 127 7.52 11.24 6.17
CA THR A 127 8.10 9.90 6.22
C THR A 127 7.69 9.06 5.00
N ALA A 128 6.43 9.10 4.57
CA ALA A 128 5.97 8.30 3.43
C ALA A 128 6.65 8.68 2.12
N THR A 129 6.73 9.98 1.80
CA THR A 129 7.35 10.43 0.54
C THR A 129 8.85 10.16 0.51
N GLN A 130 9.52 10.27 1.66
CA GLN A 130 10.95 9.94 1.78
C GLN A 130 11.22 8.42 1.64
N VAL A 131 10.36 7.57 2.21
CA VAL A 131 10.45 6.11 2.08
C VAL A 131 10.22 5.69 0.63
N ALA A 132 9.16 6.19 -0.01
CA ALA A 132 8.87 5.90 -1.41
C ALA A 132 10.02 6.28 -2.35
N ALA A 133 10.61 7.47 -2.15
CA ALA A 133 11.77 7.91 -2.90
C ALA A 133 13.00 7.00 -2.71
N ALA A 134 13.18 6.43 -1.50
CA ALA A 134 14.28 5.50 -1.23
C ALA A 134 14.07 4.14 -1.90
N LEU A 135 12.86 3.58 -1.84
CA LEU A 135 12.52 2.27 -2.43
C LEU A 135 12.47 2.27 -3.96
N GLY A 136 12.33 3.45 -4.58
CA GLY A 136 12.46 3.60 -6.03
C GLY A 136 13.88 3.37 -6.57
N LYS A 137 14.88 3.15 -5.69
CA LYS A 137 16.24 2.76 -6.07
C LYS A 137 16.35 1.23 -6.11
N PRO A 138 17.04 0.64 -7.11
CA PRO A 138 17.27 -0.81 -7.17
C PRO A 138 17.94 -1.38 -5.92
N GLY A 139 17.53 -2.58 -5.50
CA GLY A 139 18.15 -3.33 -4.40
C GLY A 139 17.91 -2.78 -2.98
N VAL A 140 17.06 -1.77 -2.81
CA VAL A 140 16.78 -1.20 -1.48
C VAL A 140 15.71 -2.01 -0.75
N LYS A 141 16.09 -2.62 0.37
CA LYS A 141 15.17 -3.32 1.28
C LYS A 141 14.42 -2.32 2.18
N LEU A 142 13.11 -2.52 2.36
CA LEU A 142 12.32 -1.89 3.42
C LEU A 142 12.31 -2.79 4.66
N THR A 143 12.52 -2.20 5.83
CA THR A 143 12.14 -2.77 7.12
C THR A 143 11.06 -1.88 7.75
N TRP A 144 9.96 -2.50 8.17
CA TRP A 144 8.87 -1.86 8.90
C TRP A 144 8.77 -2.50 10.29
N ILE A 145 8.95 -1.72 11.34
CA ILE A 145 8.69 -2.16 12.71
C ILE A 145 7.42 -1.48 13.19
N GLN A 146 6.41 -2.28 13.53
CA GLN A 146 5.15 -1.80 14.12
C GLN A 146 5.17 -2.05 15.62
N LEU A 147 5.23 -0.97 16.39
CA LEU A 147 5.11 -1.02 17.84
C LEU A 147 3.64 -1.19 18.25
N SER A 148 3.43 -1.90 19.35
CA SER A 148 2.17 -1.96 20.08
C SER A 148 1.98 -0.72 20.96
N ASP A 149 0.75 -0.41 21.34
CA ASP A 149 0.43 0.57 22.39
C ASP A 149 0.72 0.03 23.81
N ASN A 150 0.93 -1.28 23.94
CA ASN A 150 1.44 -1.93 25.14
C ASN A 150 2.93 -2.28 25.00
N ILE A 151 3.77 -1.71 25.87
CA ILE A 151 5.23 -1.92 25.87
C ILE A 151 5.66 -3.37 26.14
N GLN A 152 4.78 -4.18 26.74
CA GLN A 152 5.06 -5.59 27.00
C GLN A 152 4.82 -6.48 25.77
N THR A 153 4.08 -5.98 24.78
CA THR A 153 3.82 -6.73 23.54
C THR A 153 5.02 -6.60 22.60
N PRO A 154 5.62 -7.71 22.13
CA PRO A 154 6.67 -7.66 21.12
C PRO A 154 6.23 -6.92 19.85
N PRO A 155 7.13 -6.15 19.21
CA PRO A 155 6.78 -5.46 17.97
C PRO A 155 6.68 -6.45 16.80
N LEU A 156 5.91 -6.07 15.78
CA LEU A 156 5.93 -6.75 14.49
C LEU A 156 7.08 -6.20 13.66
N SER A 157 7.91 -7.06 13.07
CA SER A 157 9.04 -6.64 12.24
C SER A 157 8.92 -7.22 10.84
N ALA A 158 8.50 -6.41 9.88
CA ALA A 158 8.33 -6.80 8.49
C ALA A 158 9.51 -6.36 7.61
N THR A 159 9.86 -7.20 6.64
CA THR A 159 10.92 -6.96 5.65
C THR A 159 10.39 -7.15 4.24
N PHE A 160 10.71 -6.23 3.34
CA PHE A 160 10.36 -6.28 1.93
C PHE A 160 11.57 -5.96 1.07
N ALA A 161 11.83 -6.79 0.06
CA ALA A 161 12.92 -6.61 -0.88
C ALA A 161 12.34 -6.50 -2.30
N PRO A 162 11.99 -5.29 -2.77
CA PRO A 162 11.51 -5.11 -4.13
C PRO A 162 12.58 -5.54 -5.14
N ASP A 163 12.19 -6.28 -6.16
CA ASP A 163 13.03 -6.53 -7.32
C ASP A 163 13.16 -5.27 -8.20
N ASP A 164 13.98 -5.33 -9.24
CA ASP A 164 14.22 -4.18 -10.12
C ASP A 164 12.94 -3.68 -10.81
N ALA A 165 12.01 -4.58 -11.16
CA ALA A 165 10.75 -4.21 -11.78
C ALA A 165 9.83 -3.52 -10.78
N GLN A 166 9.77 -4.02 -9.55
CA GLN A 166 9.01 -3.44 -8.44
C GLN A 166 9.60 -2.09 -8.01
N SER A 167 10.92 -1.94 -7.89
CA SER A 167 11.57 -0.65 -7.62
C SER A 167 11.28 0.37 -8.72
N LYS A 168 11.30 -0.05 -9.99
CA LYS A 168 10.90 0.81 -11.11
C LYS A 168 9.42 1.21 -11.02
N ALA A 169 8.53 0.28 -10.72
CA ALA A 169 7.10 0.55 -10.55
C ALA A 169 6.84 1.49 -9.36
N LEU A 170 7.47 1.26 -8.20
CA LEU A 170 7.45 2.12 -7.03
C LEU A 170 7.84 3.56 -7.38
N LYS A 171 8.96 3.72 -8.09
CA LYS A 171 9.41 5.03 -8.56
C LYS A 171 8.39 5.70 -9.48
N GLN A 172 7.84 4.96 -10.45
CA GLN A 172 6.87 5.49 -11.42
C GLN A 172 5.55 5.89 -10.76
N ILE A 173 5.01 5.03 -9.88
CA ILE A 173 3.73 5.27 -9.21
C ILE A 173 3.85 6.39 -8.18
N ALA A 174 4.97 6.48 -7.45
CA ALA A 174 5.17 7.53 -6.46
C ALA A 174 5.44 8.89 -7.11
N ALA A 175 5.98 8.95 -8.33
CA ALA A 175 6.43 10.20 -8.96
C ALA A 175 5.43 11.37 -8.86
N PRO A 176 4.12 11.21 -9.17
CA PRO A 176 3.14 12.29 -9.08
C PRO A 176 2.93 12.82 -7.65
N CYS A 177 3.09 11.95 -6.65
CA CYS A 177 2.97 12.30 -5.24
C CYS A 177 4.26 12.91 -4.65
N LEU A 178 5.41 12.72 -5.31
CA LEU A 178 6.71 13.24 -4.88
C LEU A 178 7.04 14.60 -5.50
N SER A 179 6.58 14.86 -6.71
CA SER A 179 6.75 16.16 -7.36
C SER A 179 5.86 17.19 -6.69
N SER A 180 6.47 18.20 -6.05
CA SER A 180 5.77 19.41 -5.61
C SER A 180 5.07 20.02 -6.82
N HIS A 181 3.74 20.09 -6.83
CA HIS A 181 3.02 20.82 -7.86
C HIS A 181 3.37 22.32 -7.72
N PRO A 182 4.06 22.95 -8.69
CA PRO A 182 4.20 24.40 -8.69
C PRO A 182 2.87 24.96 -9.21
N GLY A 183 1.94 25.25 -8.31
CA GLY A 183 0.60 25.66 -8.71
C GLY A 183 -0.32 25.99 -7.55
N ARG A 184 0.13 26.85 -6.64
CA ARG A 184 -0.74 27.73 -5.85
C ARG A 184 -0.02 29.02 -5.57
#